data_AF-Q6X3X2-F1
#
_entry.id   AF-Q6X3X2-F1
#
_cell.length_a   1.000
_cell.length_b   1.000
_cell.length_c   1.000
_cell.angle_alpha   90.00
_cell.angle_beta   90.00
_cell.angle_gamma   90.00
#
_symmetry.space_group_name_H-M   'P 1'
#
loop_
_entity.id
_entity.type
_entity.pdbx_description
1 polymer ?
#
loop_
_entity_poly.entity_id
_entity_poly.type
_entity_poly.pdbx_seq_one_letter_code
_entity_poly.pdbx_strand_id
1 'polypeptide(L)'
;YMHLTEEILKENPSFCEYMAPSLDARQDIVVVEVPKLGKEAAQSAIKEWGQPKSKITHLVFCTTSGVDMPGADYQLTKLLGLRPSVKRLMMYQQGCFAGGTVLRLAKDLAENNRGARVLVVCSEITVVTFRGPSESHLDSLVGQALFGDGAAAIIVGSDPTPAEKPLFQLVSAAQTLAPNSSGAIDGHLREVGLTFHLLKDVPSIVSNNIEKCLSEAFNPLGISDWNSIFWIAHPGGPAILDQVEDKLGLKPEKLRATRHVLSEYGNMSSACVLFILDEMRKASSNDGLGTTGEGLDWGVLFGFGPGLTIETV
;
A
#
# COMPACT_ATOMS: atom_id res chain seq x y z
N TYR A 1 0.97 -8.27 13.32
CA TYR A 1 -0.44 -8.68 13.49
C TYR A 1 -0.74 -9.64 12.35
N MET A 2 -1.39 -10.78 12.62
CA MET A 2 -1.87 -11.69 11.58
C MET A 2 -3.25 -12.17 12.02
N HIS A 3 -4.26 -11.97 11.18
CA HIS A 3 -5.64 -12.29 11.49
C HIS A 3 -5.87 -13.80 11.49
N LEU A 4 -5.21 -14.52 10.58
CA LEU A 4 -5.31 -15.97 10.48
C LEU A 4 -4.60 -16.65 11.67
N THR A 5 -5.37 -17.32 12.52
CA THR A 5 -4.86 -18.10 13.66
C THR A 5 -5.03 -19.60 13.46
N GLU A 6 -4.38 -20.42 14.30
CA GLU A 6 -4.57 -21.87 14.27
C GLU A 6 -6.04 -22.27 14.52
N GLU A 7 -6.75 -21.53 15.38
CA GLU A 7 -8.17 -21.77 15.67
C GLU A 7 -9.02 -21.57 14.42
N ILE A 8 -8.81 -20.45 13.69
CA ILE A 8 -9.53 -20.18 12.45
C ILE A 8 -9.24 -21.27 11.41
N LEU A 9 -8.00 -21.74 11.32
CA LEU A 9 -7.63 -22.83 10.41
C LEU A 9 -8.25 -24.19 10.78
N LYS A 10 -8.39 -24.48 12.08
CA LYS A 10 -9.09 -25.70 12.56
C LYS A 10 -10.59 -25.64 12.25
N GLU A 11 -11.20 -24.46 12.34
CA GLU A 11 -12.60 -24.23 11.98
C GLU A 11 -12.83 -24.22 10.46
N ASN A 12 -11.81 -23.86 9.67
CA ASN A 12 -11.87 -23.74 8.21
C ASN A 12 -10.79 -24.59 7.53
N PRO A 13 -10.84 -25.94 7.62
CA PRO A 13 -9.78 -26.82 7.13
C PRO A 13 -9.51 -26.69 5.62
N SER A 14 -10.50 -26.26 4.84
CA SER A 14 -10.37 -25.98 3.40
C SER A 14 -9.37 -24.85 3.09
N PHE A 15 -9.01 -24.01 4.06
CA PHE A 15 -7.96 -23.00 3.88
C PHE A 15 -6.57 -23.61 3.81
N CYS A 16 -6.36 -24.74 4.49
CA CYS A 16 -5.09 -25.46 4.55
C CYS A 16 -4.87 -26.37 3.34
N GLU A 17 -5.93 -26.68 2.59
CA GLU A 17 -5.81 -27.42 1.34
C GLU A 17 -5.36 -26.50 0.21
N TYR A 18 -4.62 -27.05 -0.76
CA TYR A 18 -4.03 -26.24 -1.83
C TYR A 18 -5.11 -25.60 -2.74
N MET A 19 -6.16 -26.34 -3.11
CA MET A 19 -7.18 -25.94 -4.08
C MET A 19 -8.61 -26.34 -3.67
N ALA A 20 -8.89 -26.48 -2.37
CA ALA A 20 -10.26 -26.73 -1.92
C ALA A 20 -11.12 -25.46 -2.05
N PRO A 21 -12.41 -25.57 -2.45
CA PRO A 21 -13.33 -24.45 -2.41
C PRO A 21 -13.38 -23.84 -1.02
N SER A 22 -13.10 -22.54 -0.94
CA SER A 22 -12.94 -21.82 0.32
C SER A 22 -13.28 -20.33 0.23
N LEU A 23 -13.70 -19.85 -0.95
CA LEU A 23 -13.97 -18.43 -1.19
C LEU A 23 -15.03 -17.87 -0.24
N ASP A 24 -16.15 -18.58 -0.04
CA ASP A 24 -17.26 -18.09 0.80
C ASP A 24 -16.80 -17.86 2.25
N ALA A 25 -16.14 -18.85 2.85
CA ALA A 25 -15.61 -18.72 4.21
C ALA A 25 -14.53 -17.63 4.34
N ARG A 26 -13.68 -17.46 3.30
CA ARG A 26 -12.70 -16.34 3.28
C ARG A 26 -13.43 -15.00 3.22
N GLN A 27 -14.47 -14.90 2.39
CA GLN A 27 -15.29 -13.71 2.22
C GLN A 27 -16.01 -13.34 3.52
N ASP A 28 -16.63 -14.30 4.20
CA ASP A 28 -17.32 -14.10 5.49
C ASP A 28 -16.41 -13.45 6.55
N ILE A 29 -15.12 -13.80 6.54
CA ILE A 29 -14.11 -13.20 7.43
C ILE A 29 -13.74 -11.78 6.96
N VAL A 30 -13.26 -11.65 5.73
CA VAL A 30 -12.64 -10.40 5.26
C VAL A 30 -13.62 -9.24 5.10
N VAL A 31 -14.90 -9.50 4.76
CA VAL A 31 -15.92 -8.42 4.66
C VAL A 31 -16.18 -7.74 6.00
N VAL A 32 -15.92 -8.44 7.10
CA VAL A 32 -16.05 -7.91 8.46
C VAL A 32 -14.72 -7.30 8.94
N GLU A 33 -13.61 -8.00 8.72
CA GLU A 33 -12.34 -7.69 9.39
C GLU A 33 -11.54 -6.60 8.68
N VAL A 34 -11.63 -6.52 7.34
CA VAL A 34 -10.98 -5.44 6.57
C VAL A 34 -11.45 -4.04 7.02
N PRO A 35 -12.76 -3.72 7.09
CA PRO A 35 -13.18 -2.41 7.57
C PRO A 35 -12.93 -2.18 9.06
N LYS A 36 -12.84 -3.24 9.89
CA LYS A 36 -12.45 -3.11 11.32
C LYS A 36 -10.98 -2.72 11.46
N LEU A 37 -10.07 -3.41 10.79
CA LEU A 37 -8.65 -3.08 10.83
C LEU A 37 -8.40 -1.68 10.24
N GLY A 38 -9.06 -1.35 9.12
CA GLY A 38 -9.05 -0.02 8.54
C GLY A 38 -9.58 1.08 9.50
N LYS A 39 -10.57 0.76 10.35
CA LYS A 39 -11.08 1.69 11.37
C LYS A 39 -10.03 2.01 12.42
N GLU A 40 -9.27 1.04 12.90
CA GLU A 40 -8.22 1.24 13.90
C GLU A 40 -7.13 2.19 13.38
N ALA A 41 -6.66 1.95 12.15
CA ALA A 41 -5.71 2.83 11.48
C ALA A 41 -6.29 4.25 11.28
N ALA A 42 -7.53 4.35 10.78
CA ALA A 42 -8.20 5.63 10.54
C ALA A 42 -8.43 6.43 11.83
N GLN A 43 -8.78 5.77 12.95
CA GLN A 43 -8.93 6.43 14.24
C GLN A 43 -7.61 7.04 14.71
N SER A 44 -6.50 6.34 14.49
CA SER A 44 -5.16 6.84 14.83
C SER A 44 -4.78 8.05 13.98
N ALA A 45 -4.99 7.99 12.66
CA ALA A 45 -4.75 9.11 11.76
C ALA A 45 -5.63 10.33 12.06
N ILE A 46 -6.92 10.13 12.35
CA ILE A 46 -7.86 11.22 12.72
C ILE A 46 -7.45 11.84 14.05
N LYS A 47 -7.02 11.03 15.02
CA LYS A 47 -6.53 11.52 16.32
C LYS A 47 -5.30 12.39 16.14
N GLU A 48 -4.36 11.97 15.30
CA GLU A 48 -3.16 12.75 15.00
C GLU A 48 -3.49 14.06 14.26
N TRP A 49 -4.39 13.99 13.28
CA TRP A 49 -4.86 15.18 12.55
C TRP A 49 -5.53 16.22 13.47
N GLY A 50 -6.16 15.76 14.56
CA GLY A 50 -6.65 16.64 15.63
C GLY A 50 -7.91 17.45 15.29
N GLN A 51 -8.53 17.21 14.14
CA GLN A 51 -9.76 17.88 13.70
C GLN A 51 -10.98 16.94 13.81
N PRO A 52 -12.21 17.50 13.93
CA PRO A 52 -13.39 16.66 14.00
C PRO A 52 -13.62 15.91 12.69
N LYS A 53 -13.96 14.61 12.78
CA LYS A 53 -14.29 13.74 11.63
C LYS A 53 -15.37 14.32 10.69
N SER A 54 -16.19 15.26 11.17
CA SER A 54 -17.18 15.97 10.36
C SER A 54 -16.56 16.86 9.27
N LYS A 55 -15.27 17.18 9.36
CA LYS A 55 -14.52 17.91 8.34
C LYS A 55 -13.97 17.00 7.23
N ILE A 56 -14.03 15.67 7.39
CA ILE A 56 -13.66 14.73 6.32
C ILE A 56 -14.72 14.83 5.21
N THR A 57 -14.27 15.15 4.00
CA THR A 57 -15.16 15.36 2.84
C THR A 57 -15.15 14.18 1.88
N HIS A 58 -14.05 13.43 1.83
CA HIS A 58 -13.89 12.26 0.97
C HIS A 58 -13.31 11.09 1.76
N LEU A 59 -13.65 9.88 1.32
CA LEU A 59 -13.06 8.63 1.77
C LEU A 59 -12.58 7.84 0.55
N VAL A 60 -11.29 7.53 0.49
CA VAL A 60 -10.73 6.55 -0.45
C VAL A 60 -10.39 5.30 0.36
N PHE A 61 -11.01 4.17 0.04
CA PHE A 61 -10.72 2.89 0.67
C PHE A 61 -10.10 1.96 -0.37
N CYS A 62 -8.98 1.31 -0.03
CA CYS A 62 -8.30 0.34 -0.87
C CYS A 62 -8.12 -1.00 -0.14
N THR A 63 -8.43 -2.09 -0.83
CA THR A 63 -8.15 -3.45 -0.36
C THR A 63 -8.13 -4.47 -1.52
N THR A 64 -7.29 -5.47 -1.38
CA THR A 64 -7.22 -6.68 -2.22
C THR A 64 -7.88 -7.88 -1.52
N SER A 65 -8.31 -7.71 -0.26
CA SER A 65 -8.68 -8.82 0.62
C SER A 65 -10.11 -9.34 0.48
N GLY A 66 -10.95 -8.72 -0.32
CA GLY A 66 -12.31 -9.18 -0.57
C GLY A 66 -13.10 -8.15 -1.35
N VAL A 67 -14.29 -8.52 -1.85
CA VAL A 67 -15.21 -7.62 -2.55
C VAL A 67 -16.62 -7.80 -2.00
N ASP A 68 -17.37 -6.72 -1.80
CA ASP A 68 -18.76 -6.79 -1.35
C ASP A 68 -19.57 -5.56 -1.78
N MET A 69 -20.91 -5.67 -1.71
CA MET A 69 -21.84 -4.60 -2.00
C MET A 69 -22.94 -4.54 -0.94
N PRO A 70 -22.95 -3.53 -0.04
CA PRO A 70 -22.09 -2.35 -0.03
C PRO A 70 -20.67 -2.61 0.51
N GLY A 71 -19.67 -1.99 -0.13
CA GLY A 71 -18.26 -2.26 0.11
C GLY A 71 -17.67 -1.74 1.43
N ALA A 72 -16.37 -1.99 1.62
CA ALA A 72 -15.63 -1.65 2.84
C ALA A 72 -15.61 -0.14 3.13
N ASP A 73 -15.65 0.70 2.09
CA ASP A 73 -15.78 2.16 2.21
C ASP A 73 -17.09 2.58 2.90
N TYR A 74 -18.20 1.89 2.60
CA TYR A 74 -19.48 2.10 3.27
C TYR A 74 -19.45 1.59 4.72
N GLN A 75 -18.90 0.39 4.94
CA GLN A 75 -18.80 -0.19 6.28
C GLN A 75 -17.95 0.72 7.18
N LEU A 76 -16.79 1.18 6.70
CA LEU A 76 -15.94 2.11 7.43
C LEU A 76 -16.63 3.45 7.71
N THR A 77 -17.37 3.98 6.72
CA THR A 77 -18.17 5.21 6.90
C THR A 77 -19.14 5.09 8.07
N LYS A 78 -19.82 3.95 8.20
CA LYS A 78 -20.69 3.65 9.36
C LYS A 78 -19.90 3.48 10.65
N LEU A 79 -18.84 2.68 10.63
CA LEU A 79 -18.02 2.36 11.81
C LEU A 79 -17.37 3.59 12.45
N LEU A 80 -16.92 4.54 11.61
CA LEU A 80 -16.36 5.81 12.07
C LEU A 80 -17.44 6.85 12.35
N GLY A 81 -18.69 6.64 11.92
CA GLY A 81 -19.76 7.63 11.98
C GLY A 81 -19.39 8.91 11.23
N LEU A 82 -18.89 8.76 10.00
CA LEU A 82 -18.64 9.89 9.10
C LEU A 82 -19.97 10.48 8.62
N ARG A 83 -19.92 11.68 8.02
CA ARG A 83 -21.12 12.28 7.44
C ARG A 83 -21.66 11.39 6.32
N PRO A 84 -22.99 11.19 6.22
CA PRO A 84 -23.59 10.43 5.11
C PRO A 84 -23.28 11.00 3.73
N SER A 85 -22.94 12.30 3.65
CA SER A 85 -22.55 13.00 2.43
C SER A 85 -21.07 12.87 2.08
N VAL A 86 -20.27 12.09 2.83
CA VAL A 86 -18.86 11.85 2.49
C VAL A 86 -18.78 11.20 1.11
N LYS A 87 -17.96 11.76 0.22
CA LYS A 87 -17.80 11.23 -1.14
C LYS A 87 -16.84 10.05 -1.07
N ARG A 88 -17.36 8.85 -1.25
CA ARG A 88 -16.59 7.61 -1.11
C ARG A 88 -16.09 7.14 -2.47
N LEU A 89 -14.90 6.56 -2.47
CA LEU A 89 -14.35 5.82 -3.59
C LEU A 89 -13.74 4.51 -3.06
N MET A 90 -14.25 3.40 -3.58
CA MET A 90 -13.83 2.04 -3.21
C MET A 90 -12.91 1.50 -4.30
N MET A 91 -11.69 1.13 -3.93
CA MET A 91 -10.69 0.52 -4.80
C MET A 91 -10.49 -0.93 -4.39
N TYR A 92 -11.08 -1.85 -5.17
CA TYR A 92 -10.89 -3.28 -4.99
C TYR A 92 -9.85 -3.82 -5.97
N GLN A 93 -9.09 -4.82 -5.53
CA GLN A 93 -8.26 -5.69 -6.38
C GLN A 93 -7.23 -4.96 -7.26
N GLN A 94 -6.67 -3.85 -6.76
CA GLN A 94 -5.60 -3.13 -7.45
C GLN A 94 -4.22 -3.77 -7.17
N GLY A 95 -4.06 -4.43 -6.01
CA GLY A 95 -2.80 -5.03 -5.60
C GLY A 95 -1.78 -4.01 -5.07
N CYS A 96 -0.52 -4.40 -5.10
CA CYS A 96 0.54 -3.75 -4.32
C CYS A 96 0.91 -2.32 -4.74
N PHE A 97 0.64 -1.91 -5.99
CA PHE A 97 0.89 -0.53 -6.43
C PHE A 97 -0.15 0.47 -5.89
N ALA A 98 -1.27 -0.02 -5.35
CA ALA A 98 -2.39 0.83 -4.99
C ALA A 98 -2.08 1.84 -3.89
N GLY A 99 -1.02 1.63 -3.09
CA GLY A 99 -0.53 2.64 -2.15
C GLY A 99 -0.11 3.95 -2.84
N GLY A 100 0.49 3.87 -4.03
CA GLY A 100 0.75 5.06 -4.87
C GLY A 100 -0.52 5.59 -5.53
N THR A 101 -1.40 4.69 -6.01
CA THR A 101 -2.66 5.07 -6.65
C THR A 101 -3.58 5.88 -5.74
N VAL A 102 -3.72 5.49 -4.47
CA VAL A 102 -4.56 6.23 -3.51
C VAL A 102 -4.01 7.62 -3.23
N LEU A 103 -2.69 7.81 -3.23
CA LEU A 103 -2.05 9.13 -3.10
C LEU A 103 -2.32 9.99 -4.33
N ARG A 104 -2.13 9.44 -5.54
CA ARG A 104 -2.42 10.11 -6.80
C ARG A 104 -3.86 10.60 -6.87
N LEU A 105 -4.81 9.73 -6.52
CA LEU A 105 -6.22 10.09 -6.47
C LEU A 105 -6.52 11.13 -5.37
N ALA A 106 -5.96 10.95 -4.17
CA ALA A 106 -6.20 11.87 -3.06
C ALA A 106 -5.65 13.27 -3.34
N LYS A 107 -4.53 13.39 -4.07
CA LYS A 107 -3.98 14.66 -4.56
C LYS A 107 -5.01 15.42 -5.38
N ASP A 108 -5.54 14.82 -6.45
CA ASP A 108 -6.53 15.48 -7.32
C ASP A 108 -7.82 15.82 -6.56
N LEU A 109 -8.28 14.93 -5.69
CA LEU A 109 -9.47 15.18 -4.87
C LEU A 109 -9.27 16.35 -3.90
N ALA A 110 -8.09 16.46 -3.28
CA ALA A 110 -7.77 17.53 -2.33
C ALA A 110 -7.56 18.88 -3.02
N GLU A 111 -6.79 18.91 -4.10
CA GLU A 111 -6.43 20.14 -4.82
C GLU A 111 -7.61 20.73 -5.59
N ASN A 112 -8.47 19.88 -6.16
CA ASN A 112 -9.59 20.34 -6.97
C ASN A 112 -10.86 20.67 -6.16
N ASN A 113 -10.84 20.47 -4.84
CA ASN A 113 -11.99 20.76 -3.96
C ASN A 113 -11.54 21.60 -2.77
N ARG A 114 -11.81 22.91 -2.81
CA ARG A 114 -11.42 23.85 -1.73
C ARG A 114 -11.87 23.36 -0.35
N GLY A 115 -10.92 23.25 0.57
CA GLY A 115 -11.16 22.81 1.95
C GLY A 115 -11.40 21.31 2.10
N ALA A 116 -11.16 20.50 1.06
CA ALA A 116 -11.31 19.06 1.16
C ALA A 116 -10.27 18.43 2.09
N ARG A 117 -10.72 17.40 2.81
CA ARG A 117 -9.90 16.53 3.65
C ARG A 117 -10.29 15.11 3.28
N VAL A 118 -9.36 14.42 2.64
CA VAL A 118 -9.54 13.07 2.11
C VAL A 118 -8.96 12.11 3.14
N LEU A 119 -9.82 11.29 3.74
CA LEU A 119 -9.35 10.13 4.49
C LEU A 119 -9.03 9.04 3.49
N VAL A 120 -7.79 8.57 3.49
CA VAL A 120 -7.37 7.40 2.70
C VAL A 120 -7.12 6.25 3.66
N VAL A 121 -7.62 5.07 3.33
CA VAL A 121 -7.40 3.83 4.10
C VAL A 121 -7.02 2.70 3.16
N CYS A 122 -5.87 2.08 3.40
CA CYS A 122 -5.48 0.80 2.80
C CYS A 122 -5.57 -0.25 3.89
N SER A 123 -6.28 -1.35 3.67
CA SER A 123 -6.43 -2.43 4.66
C SER A 123 -6.36 -3.79 3.99
N GLU A 124 -5.37 -4.58 4.37
CA GLU A 124 -5.00 -5.84 3.72
C GLU A 124 -4.92 -6.96 4.77
N ILE A 125 -5.57 -8.06 4.47
CA ILE A 125 -5.67 -9.29 5.25
C ILE A 125 -5.41 -10.49 4.32
N THR A 126 -4.45 -11.33 4.69
CA THR A 126 -3.91 -12.45 3.91
C THR A 126 -4.82 -13.67 3.84
N VAL A 127 -5.92 -13.69 4.61
CA VAL A 127 -6.95 -14.74 4.58
C VAL A 127 -7.39 -15.05 3.15
N VAL A 128 -7.47 -14.06 2.25
CA VAL A 128 -7.89 -14.29 0.86
C VAL A 128 -6.85 -15.07 0.03
N THR A 129 -5.57 -14.98 0.40
CA THR A 129 -4.41 -15.54 -0.33
C THR A 129 -3.78 -16.77 0.31
N PHE A 130 -4.09 -17.06 1.58
CA PHE A 130 -3.50 -18.18 2.31
C PHE A 130 -3.90 -19.53 1.70
N ARG A 131 -2.95 -20.45 1.53
CA ARG A 131 -3.24 -21.81 1.05
C ARG A 131 -2.17 -22.83 1.42
N GLY A 132 -2.54 -24.11 1.36
CA GLY A 132 -1.60 -25.23 1.46
C GLY A 132 -0.54 -25.24 0.35
N PRO A 133 0.63 -25.88 0.59
CA PRO A 133 1.71 -25.95 -0.38
C PRO A 133 1.39 -26.92 -1.54
N SER A 134 2.03 -26.72 -2.69
CA SER A 134 2.05 -27.68 -3.81
C SER A 134 3.39 -27.61 -4.53
N GLU A 135 3.97 -28.78 -4.86
CA GLU A 135 5.22 -28.87 -5.62
C GLU A 135 5.11 -28.27 -7.03
N SER A 136 3.89 -28.19 -7.59
CA SER A 136 3.63 -27.63 -8.91
C SER A 136 3.46 -26.10 -8.92
N HIS A 137 3.49 -25.43 -7.76
CA HIS A 137 3.16 -24.00 -7.63
C HIS A 137 4.07 -23.29 -6.62
N LEU A 138 5.36 -23.25 -6.92
CA LEU A 138 6.41 -22.73 -6.02
C LEU A 138 6.32 -21.21 -5.80
N ASP A 139 5.84 -20.44 -6.77
CA ASP A 139 5.58 -19.01 -6.64
C ASP A 139 4.49 -18.71 -5.59
N SER A 140 3.53 -19.61 -5.38
CA SER A 140 2.61 -19.47 -4.24
C SER A 140 3.34 -19.53 -2.90
N LEU A 141 4.37 -20.38 -2.75
CA LEU A 141 5.17 -20.45 -1.52
C LEU A 141 5.93 -19.14 -1.26
N VAL A 142 6.40 -18.48 -2.33
CA VAL A 142 7.04 -17.16 -2.23
C VAL A 142 6.07 -16.16 -1.59
N GLY A 143 4.82 -16.08 -2.07
CA GLY A 143 3.85 -15.18 -1.45
C GLY A 143 3.44 -15.60 -0.04
N GLN A 144 3.33 -16.91 0.27
CA GLN A 144 3.06 -17.37 1.65
C GLN A 144 4.17 -16.95 2.63
N ALA A 145 5.41 -16.82 2.16
CA ALA A 145 6.54 -16.39 2.98
C ALA A 145 6.64 -14.86 3.13
N LEU A 146 5.99 -14.09 2.25
CA LEU A 146 6.13 -12.64 2.19
C LEU A 146 4.91 -11.90 2.75
N PHE A 147 3.69 -12.34 2.45
CA PHE A 147 2.50 -11.54 2.71
C PHE A 147 2.16 -11.44 4.19
N GLY A 148 1.81 -10.23 4.62
CA GLY A 148 1.41 -9.91 5.99
C GLY A 148 0.13 -9.09 6.03
N ASP A 149 -0.52 -9.06 7.20
CA ASP A 149 -1.74 -8.28 7.42
C ASP A 149 -1.41 -6.90 7.95
N GLY A 150 -2.12 -5.88 7.48
CA GLY A 150 -1.96 -4.52 7.98
C GLY A 150 -2.94 -3.52 7.37
N ALA A 151 -3.20 -2.45 8.13
CA ALA A 151 -3.92 -1.30 7.62
C ALA A 151 -3.19 0.00 7.95
N ALA A 152 -3.21 0.91 6.99
CA ALA A 152 -2.68 2.26 7.13
C ALA A 152 -3.75 3.26 6.73
N ALA A 153 -3.74 4.42 7.40
CA ALA A 153 -4.62 5.52 7.08
C ALA A 153 -3.88 6.85 7.11
N ILE A 154 -4.25 7.75 6.21
CA ILE A 154 -3.69 9.10 6.12
C ILE A 154 -4.82 10.11 5.87
N ILE A 155 -4.57 11.36 6.27
CA ILE A 155 -5.42 12.50 5.92
C ILE A 155 -4.67 13.35 4.91
N VAL A 156 -5.24 13.52 3.71
CA VAL A 156 -4.70 14.34 2.64
C VAL A 156 -5.56 15.60 2.48
N GLY A 157 -4.93 16.75 2.30
CA GLY A 157 -5.63 18.02 2.09
C GLY A 157 -4.70 19.09 1.53
N SER A 158 -5.29 20.05 0.84
CA SER A 158 -4.62 21.28 0.41
C SER A 158 -4.95 22.43 1.35
N ASP A 159 -4.13 23.48 1.30
CA ASP A 159 -4.25 24.68 2.14
C ASP A 159 -4.38 24.34 3.63
N PRO A 160 -3.30 23.82 4.27
CA PRO A 160 -3.34 23.46 5.68
C PRO A 160 -3.63 24.70 6.53
N THR A 161 -4.50 24.53 7.51
CA THR A 161 -4.78 25.55 8.53
C THR A 161 -3.65 25.58 9.56
N PRO A 162 -3.50 26.66 10.34
CA PRO A 162 -2.48 26.72 11.41
C PRO A 162 -2.58 25.62 12.48
N ALA A 163 -3.74 24.95 12.58
CA ALA A 163 -3.96 23.83 13.50
C ALA A 163 -3.48 22.48 12.92
N GLU A 164 -3.15 22.42 11.63
CA GLU A 164 -2.71 21.22 10.93
C GLU A 164 -1.21 21.25 10.72
N LYS A 165 -0.56 20.09 10.87
CA LYS A 165 0.89 19.93 10.71
C LYS A 165 1.16 19.06 9.49
N PRO A 166 1.54 19.64 8.34
CA PRO A 166 1.90 18.87 7.16
C PRO A 166 3.10 17.95 7.44
N LEU A 167 3.05 16.72 6.94
CA LEU A 167 4.14 15.76 7.06
C LEU A 167 4.95 15.66 5.77
N PHE A 168 4.27 15.55 4.63
CA PHE A 168 4.84 15.48 3.29
C PHE A 168 3.96 16.26 2.31
N GLN A 169 4.50 16.59 1.14
CA GLN A 169 3.75 17.20 0.04
C GLN A 169 3.75 16.27 -1.18
N LEU A 170 2.59 16.08 -1.79
CA LEU A 170 2.44 15.31 -3.04
C LEU A 170 2.65 16.26 -4.22
N VAL A 171 3.84 16.29 -4.80
CA VAL A 171 4.19 17.26 -5.84
C VAL A 171 3.66 16.82 -7.21
N SER A 172 3.98 15.60 -7.60
CA SER A 172 3.51 14.95 -8.82
C SER A 172 3.06 13.52 -8.51
N ALA A 173 2.31 12.91 -9.42
CA ALA A 173 2.03 11.49 -9.36
C ALA A 173 1.82 10.96 -10.79
N ALA A 174 2.49 9.87 -11.13
CA ALA A 174 2.48 9.26 -12.45
C ALA A 174 2.29 7.74 -12.34
N GLN A 175 1.69 7.16 -13.38
CA GLN A 175 1.53 5.72 -13.51
C GLN A 175 2.06 5.28 -14.87
N THR A 176 2.74 4.13 -14.91
CA THR A 176 3.19 3.53 -16.16
C THR A 176 3.03 2.01 -16.14
N LEU A 177 2.89 1.43 -17.33
CA LEU A 177 2.93 -0.01 -17.53
C LEU A 177 4.31 -0.39 -18.04
N ALA A 178 4.99 -1.31 -17.36
CA ALA A 178 6.27 -1.81 -17.84
C ALA A 178 6.04 -2.57 -19.17
N PRO A 179 6.78 -2.26 -20.25
CA PRO A 179 6.60 -2.93 -21.54
C PRO A 179 6.81 -4.44 -21.44
N ASN A 180 6.01 -5.22 -22.17
CA ASN A 180 6.14 -6.68 -22.30
C ASN A 180 6.18 -7.44 -20.95
N SER A 181 5.44 -6.96 -19.94
CA SER A 181 5.47 -7.51 -18.58
C SER A 181 4.16 -8.20 -18.16
N SER A 182 3.21 -8.38 -19.09
CA SER A 182 1.95 -9.06 -18.83
C SER A 182 2.19 -10.48 -18.34
N GLY A 183 1.49 -10.87 -17.28
CA GLY A 183 1.67 -12.18 -16.63
C GLY A 183 2.84 -12.25 -15.65
N ALA A 184 3.65 -11.19 -15.49
CA ALA A 184 4.74 -11.20 -14.53
C ALA A 184 4.25 -11.24 -13.08
N ILE A 185 3.13 -10.57 -12.81
CA ILE A 185 2.35 -10.72 -11.58
C ILE A 185 0.89 -10.78 -11.98
N ASP A 186 0.23 -11.89 -11.67
CA ASP A 186 -1.20 -12.09 -11.89
C ASP A 186 -1.90 -12.50 -10.60
N GLY A 187 -3.16 -12.09 -10.48
CA GLY A 187 -4.08 -12.53 -9.44
C GLY A 187 -5.38 -13.01 -10.06
N HIS A 188 -5.90 -14.14 -9.59
CA HIS A 188 -7.16 -14.71 -10.04
C HIS A 188 -8.03 -15.06 -8.85
N LEU A 189 -9.17 -14.38 -8.73
CA LEU A 189 -10.19 -14.74 -7.76
C LEU A 189 -10.97 -15.95 -8.27
N ARG A 190 -10.95 -17.03 -7.50
CA ARG A 190 -11.56 -18.33 -7.83
C ARG A 190 -12.34 -18.86 -6.62
N GLU A 191 -13.06 -19.95 -6.81
CA GLU A 191 -13.76 -20.67 -5.72
C GLU A 191 -12.82 -21.08 -4.57
N VAL A 192 -11.52 -21.20 -4.85
CA VAL A 192 -10.48 -21.57 -3.89
C VAL A 192 -9.85 -20.36 -3.17
N GLY A 193 -10.36 -19.15 -3.39
CA GLY A 193 -9.76 -17.89 -2.94
C GLY A 193 -8.97 -17.17 -4.05
N LEU A 194 -8.12 -16.22 -3.66
CA LEU A 194 -7.30 -15.42 -4.58
C LEU A 194 -5.96 -16.11 -4.86
N THR A 195 -5.86 -16.84 -5.97
CA THR A 195 -4.59 -17.41 -6.44
C THR A 195 -3.73 -16.32 -7.08
N PHE A 196 -2.41 -16.41 -6.94
CA PHE A 196 -1.50 -15.45 -7.54
C PHE A 196 -0.33 -16.19 -8.21
N HIS A 197 0.22 -15.55 -9.24
CA HIS A 197 1.41 -16.01 -9.95
C HIS A 197 2.48 -14.93 -9.95
N LEU A 198 3.73 -15.34 -9.75
CA LEU A 198 4.89 -14.45 -9.68
C LEU A 198 6.00 -15.00 -10.56
N LEU A 199 6.32 -14.30 -11.66
CA LEU A 199 7.50 -14.65 -12.43
C LEU A 199 8.76 -14.27 -11.66
N LYS A 200 9.79 -15.12 -11.78
CA LYS A 200 11.10 -14.88 -11.16
C LYS A 200 11.78 -13.59 -11.64
N ASP A 201 11.39 -13.12 -12.83
CA ASP A 201 11.98 -11.94 -13.48
C ASP A 201 11.39 -10.61 -13.02
N VAL A 202 10.38 -10.61 -12.14
CA VAL A 202 9.76 -9.38 -11.60
C VAL A 202 10.79 -8.36 -11.10
N PRO A 203 11.80 -8.72 -10.27
CA PRO A 203 12.84 -7.79 -9.85
C PRO A 203 13.59 -7.13 -11.02
N SER A 204 13.88 -7.90 -12.08
CA SER A 204 14.59 -7.39 -13.26
C SER A 204 13.71 -6.46 -14.09
N ILE A 205 12.42 -6.77 -14.21
CA ILE A 205 11.49 -5.89 -14.92
C ILE A 205 11.36 -4.55 -14.19
N VAL A 206 11.24 -4.56 -12.86
CA VAL A 206 11.19 -3.33 -12.05
C VAL A 206 12.47 -2.51 -12.20
N SER A 207 13.64 -3.11 -11.98
CA SER A 207 14.93 -2.41 -12.05
C SER A 207 15.22 -1.84 -13.44
N ASN A 208 14.80 -2.51 -14.52
CA ASN A 208 14.99 -2.00 -15.88
C ASN A 208 14.09 -0.80 -16.24
N ASN A 209 13.00 -0.55 -15.50
CA ASN A 209 12.07 0.54 -15.78
C ASN A 209 12.18 1.72 -14.80
N ILE A 210 12.80 1.53 -13.63
CA ILE A 210 12.78 2.52 -12.56
C ILE A 210 13.51 3.83 -12.91
N GLU A 211 14.65 3.76 -13.61
CA GLU A 211 15.45 4.94 -13.96
C GLU A 211 14.70 5.87 -14.94
N LYS A 212 13.92 5.29 -15.85
CA LYS A 212 13.04 6.05 -16.74
C LYS A 212 11.96 6.78 -15.94
N CYS A 213 11.32 6.08 -14.99
CA CYS A 213 10.29 6.66 -14.13
C CYS A 213 10.84 7.84 -13.29
N LEU A 214 12.04 7.67 -12.72
CA LEU A 214 12.74 8.73 -12.00
C LEU A 214 13.04 9.92 -12.91
N SER A 215 13.61 9.67 -14.08
CA SER A 215 13.96 10.73 -15.02
C SER A 215 12.72 11.53 -15.43
N GLU A 216 11.61 10.87 -15.75
CA GLU A 216 10.35 11.54 -16.10
C GLU A 216 9.79 12.39 -14.93
N ALA A 217 9.88 11.90 -13.69
CA ALA A 217 9.40 12.61 -12.51
C ALA A 217 10.30 13.79 -12.09
N PHE A 218 11.63 13.64 -12.18
CA PHE A 218 12.59 14.57 -11.59
C PHE A 218 13.28 15.50 -12.61
N ASN A 219 13.22 15.22 -13.92
CA ASN A 219 13.73 16.13 -14.95
C ASN A 219 13.13 17.55 -14.85
N PRO A 220 11.81 17.74 -14.62
CA PRO A 220 11.23 19.07 -14.43
C PRO A 220 11.76 19.81 -13.19
N LEU A 221 12.32 19.08 -12.22
CA LEU A 221 12.87 19.59 -10.96
C LEU A 221 14.38 19.80 -11.00
N GLY A 222 15.05 19.35 -12.08
CA GLY A 222 16.50 19.45 -12.23
C GLY A 222 17.30 18.54 -11.28
N ILE A 223 16.68 17.46 -10.78
CA ILE A 223 17.31 16.50 -9.86
C ILE A 223 17.73 15.27 -10.65
N SER A 224 19.00 14.89 -10.54
CA SER A 224 19.57 13.70 -11.20
C SER A 224 20.41 12.83 -10.26
N ASP A 225 20.64 13.25 -9.02
CA ASP A 225 21.32 12.44 -8.01
C ASP A 225 20.28 11.71 -7.15
N TRP A 226 20.08 10.42 -7.43
CA TRP A 226 19.11 9.58 -6.73
C TRP A 226 19.45 9.34 -5.25
N ASN A 227 20.68 9.64 -4.81
CA ASN A 227 21.06 9.60 -3.40
C ASN A 227 20.71 10.88 -2.64
N SER A 228 20.39 11.97 -3.35
CA SER A 228 19.99 13.27 -2.77
C SER A 228 18.50 13.35 -2.38
N ILE A 229 17.70 12.34 -2.75
CA ILE A 229 16.27 12.26 -2.46
C ILE A 229 15.96 11.18 -1.43
N PHE A 230 14.92 11.30 -0.59
CA PHE A 230 14.47 10.21 0.28
C PHE A 230 13.64 9.18 -0.50
N TRP A 231 13.60 7.93 -0.01
CA TRP A 231 13.06 6.80 -0.77
C TRP A 231 12.01 6.01 0.02
N ILE A 232 10.84 5.83 -0.59
CA ILE A 232 9.82 4.87 -0.17
C ILE A 232 9.59 3.92 -1.35
N ALA A 233 10.02 2.66 -1.24
CA ALA A 233 9.75 1.67 -2.28
C ALA A 233 8.81 0.60 -1.72
N HIS A 234 7.80 0.18 -2.48
CA HIS A 234 6.97 -0.96 -2.08
C HIS A 234 7.87 -2.20 -1.88
N PRO A 235 7.90 -2.80 -0.67
CA PRO A 235 8.77 -3.92 -0.36
C PRO A 235 8.14 -5.23 -0.83
N GLY A 236 7.98 -5.38 -2.15
CA GLY A 236 7.37 -6.57 -2.76
C GLY A 236 8.09 -7.87 -2.38
N GLY A 237 9.41 -7.76 -2.21
CA GLY A 237 10.32 -8.78 -1.70
C GLY A 237 11.76 -8.23 -1.70
N PRO A 238 12.69 -8.86 -0.96
CA PRO A 238 14.06 -8.34 -0.83
C PRO A 238 14.78 -8.22 -2.18
N ALA A 239 14.58 -9.19 -3.09
CA ALA A 239 15.21 -9.19 -4.41
C ALA A 239 14.84 -7.97 -5.28
N ILE A 240 13.64 -7.41 -5.14
CA ILE A 240 13.26 -6.18 -5.84
C ILE A 240 14.08 -5.00 -5.31
N LEU A 241 14.18 -4.89 -3.98
CA LEU A 241 14.92 -3.81 -3.32
C LEU A 241 16.41 -3.87 -3.67
N ASP A 242 17.01 -5.06 -3.62
CA ASP A 242 18.41 -5.28 -3.94
C ASP A 242 18.73 -4.87 -5.38
N GLN A 243 17.89 -5.28 -6.35
CA GLN A 243 18.11 -4.90 -7.74
C GLN A 243 17.88 -3.42 -8.01
N VAL A 244 16.96 -2.75 -7.30
CA VAL A 244 16.77 -1.30 -7.41
C VAL A 244 17.98 -0.56 -6.84
N GLU A 245 18.47 -0.97 -5.67
CA GLU A 245 19.65 -0.42 -5.02
C GLU A 245 20.89 -0.54 -5.92
N ASP A 246 21.16 -1.73 -6.44
CA ASP A 246 22.28 -2.01 -7.34
C ASP A 246 22.18 -1.22 -8.66
N LYS A 247 21.00 -1.23 -9.28
CA LYS A 247 20.79 -0.61 -10.60
C LYS A 247 21.02 0.89 -10.58
N LEU A 248 20.60 1.56 -9.50
CA LEU A 248 20.67 3.00 -9.36
C LEU A 248 21.90 3.47 -8.58
N GLY A 249 22.71 2.55 -8.04
CA GLY A 249 23.85 2.89 -7.18
C GLY A 249 23.41 3.63 -5.92
N LEU A 250 22.28 3.22 -5.33
CA LEU A 250 21.81 3.81 -4.08
C LEU A 250 22.73 3.41 -2.94
N LYS A 251 22.96 4.33 -2.01
CA LYS A 251 23.63 4.00 -0.75
C LYS A 251 22.71 3.12 0.10
N PRO A 252 23.24 2.18 0.92
CA PRO A 252 22.43 1.23 1.67
C PRO A 252 21.39 1.89 2.59
N GLU A 253 21.68 3.08 3.12
CA GLU A 253 20.75 3.82 3.98
C GLU A 253 19.46 4.26 3.26
N LYS A 254 19.47 4.39 1.92
CA LYS A 254 18.31 4.91 1.16
C LYS A 254 17.08 4.03 1.29
N LEU A 255 17.26 2.72 1.40
CA LEU A 255 16.14 1.77 1.55
C LEU A 255 15.97 1.27 3.00
N ARG A 256 16.62 1.90 3.99
CA ARG A 256 16.58 1.47 5.40
C ARG A 256 15.14 1.40 5.93
N ALA A 257 14.35 2.46 5.80
CA ALA A 257 12.96 2.48 6.27
C ALA A 257 12.09 1.43 5.55
N THR A 258 12.31 1.25 4.25
CA THR A 258 11.63 0.24 3.43
C THR A 258 11.94 -1.18 3.93
N ARG A 259 13.22 -1.49 4.14
CA ARG A 259 13.67 -2.79 4.64
C ARG A 259 13.23 -3.05 6.08
N HIS A 260 13.17 -2.01 6.92
CA HIS A 260 12.64 -2.11 8.27
C HIS A 260 11.16 -2.53 8.26
N VAL A 261 10.32 -1.88 7.46
CA VAL A 261 8.91 -2.26 7.36
C VAL A 261 8.74 -3.69 6.83
N LEU A 262 9.54 -4.10 5.85
CA LEU A 262 9.55 -5.48 5.36
C LEU A 262 9.92 -6.48 6.46
N SER A 263 10.93 -6.16 7.26
CA SER A 263 11.40 -6.99 8.39
C SER A 263 10.32 -7.18 9.44
N GLU A 264 9.68 -6.09 9.88
CA GLU A 264 8.78 -6.13 11.04
C GLU A 264 7.35 -6.54 10.67
N TYR A 265 6.92 -6.30 9.43
CA TYR A 265 5.51 -6.45 9.04
C TYR A 265 5.29 -7.31 7.79
N GLY A 266 6.35 -7.69 7.08
CA GLY A 266 6.24 -8.38 5.79
C GLY A 266 5.66 -7.48 4.69
N ASN A 267 5.15 -8.11 3.63
CA ASN A 267 4.50 -7.45 2.52
C ASN A 267 2.98 -7.32 2.77
N MET A 268 2.57 -6.18 3.33
CA MET A 268 1.17 -5.76 3.52
C MET A 268 0.54 -5.10 2.27
N SER A 269 1.00 -5.47 1.07
CA SER A 269 0.48 -4.96 -0.20
C SER A 269 0.38 -3.42 -0.26
N SER A 270 -0.81 -2.86 -0.49
CA SER A 270 -1.03 -1.42 -0.66
C SER A 270 -0.72 -0.57 0.57
N ALA A 271 -0.74 -1.16 1.77
CA ALA A 271 -0.47 -0.46 3.02
C ALA A 271 1.03 -0.19 3.24
N CYS A 272 1.93 -0.98 2.64
CA CYS A 272 3.37 -0.92 2.93
C CYS A 272 3.98 0.48 2.79
N VAL A 273 3.73 1.16 1.68
CA VAL A 273 4.35 2.47 1.41
C VAL A 273 3.87 3.54 2.40
N LEU A 274 2.68 3.38 2.97
CA LEU A 274 2.16 4.26 4.02
C LEU A 274 2.79 3.95 5.39
N PHE A 275 3.05 2.68 5.70
CA PHE A 275 3.87 2.30 6.86
C PHE A 275 5.29 2.85 6.75
N ILE A 276 5.89 2.81 5.56
CA ILE A 276 7.25 3.32 5.33
C ILE A 276 7.31 4.84 5.50
N LEU A 277 6.30 5.57 5.01
CA LEU A 277 6.17 7.02 5.27
C LEU A 277 6.10 7.32 6.78
N ASP A 278 5.33 6.53 7.54
CA ASP A 278 5.19 6.68 8.98
C ASP A 278 6.49 6.35 9.74
N GLU A 279 7.17 5.28 9.35
CA GLU A 279 8.49 4.90 9.88
C GLU A 279 9.52 6.01 9.61
N MET A 280 9.61 6.47 8.36
CA MET A 280 10.58 7.48 7.94
C MET A 280 10.44 8.78 8.74
N ARG A 281 9.22 9.29 8.91
CA ARG A 281 9.02 10.53 9.70
C ARG A 281 9.33 10.34 11.18
N LYS A 282 9.05 9.15 11.74
CA LYS A 282 9.29 8.85 13.16
C LYS A 282 10.78 8.74 13.42
N ALA A 283 11.49 7.99 12.59
CA ALA A 283 12.94 7.89 12.62
C ALA A 283 13.59 9.28 12.48
N SER A 284 13.15 10.08 11.49
CA SER A 284 13.67 11.43 11.28
C SER A 284 13.46 12.34 12.48
N SER A 285 12.30 12.26 13.14
CA SER A 285 12.02 13.02 14.36
C SER A 285 12.86 12.54 15.55
N ASN A 286 13.05 11.22 15.71
CA ASN A 286 13.86 10.64 16.79
C ASN A 286 15.34 11.00 16.64
N ASP A 287 15.83 11.03 15.40
CA ASP A 287 17.21 11.38 15.04
C ASP A 287 17.45 12.90 15.01
N GLY A 288 16.42 13.72 15.20
CA GLY A 288 16.52 15.19 15.22
C GLY A 288 16.85 15.81 13.87
N LEU A 289 16.43 15.18 12.77
CA LEU A 289 16.71 15.64 11.40
C LEU A 289 15.86 16.86 11.03
N GLY A 290 16.35 17.64 10.07
CA GLY A 290 15.75 18.91 9.66
C GLY A 290 14.43 18.78 8.89
N THR A 291 14.13 17.60 8.35
CA THR A 291 12.91 17.31 7.58
C THR A 291 12.33 15.95 8.00
N THR A 292 11.06 15.71 7.67
CA THR A 292 10.40 14.40 7.84
C THR A 292 10.90 13.32 6.87
N GLY A 293 11.62 13.72 5.82
CA GLY A 293 12.20 12.86 4.79
C GLY A 293 13.70 12.66 4.97
N GLU A 294 14.13 12.22 6.16
CA GLU A 294 15.53 11.92 6.46
C GLU A 294 16.50 13.12 6.31
N GLY A 295 16.02 14.34 6.55
CA GLY A 295 16.81 15.56 6.39
C GLY A 295 16.99 16.01 4.93
N LEU A 296 16.29 15.37 3.99
CA LEU A 296 16.27 15.72 2.56
C LEU A 296 14.96 16.43 2.19
N ASP A 297 15.00 17.25 1.15
CA ASP A 297 13.86 18.09 0.72
C ASP A 297 12.92 17.35 -0.24
N TRP A 298 13.49 16.54 -1.13
CA TRP A 298 12.78 15.80 -2.17
C TRP A 298 12.81 14.31 -1.90
N GLY A 299 11.79 13.60 -2.37
CA GLY A 299 11.72 12.16 -2.25
C GLY A 299 10.83 11.54 -3.30
N VAL A 300 10.89 10.22 -3.38
CA VAL A 300 10.09 9.41 -4.30
C VAL A 300 9.42 8.27 -3.56
N LEU A 301 8.17 8.02 -3.91
CA LEU A 301 7.41 6.84 -3.52
C LEU A 301 7.09 5.98 -4.73
N PHE A 302 7.50 4.72 -4.68
CA PHE A 302 7.20 3.73 -5.70
C PHE A 302 6.20 2.68 -5.22
N GLY A 303 5.13 2.51 -5.99
CA GLY A 303 4.24 1.34 -5.90
C GLY A 303 4.51 0.38 -7.06
N PHE A 304 4.66 -0.91 -6.78
CA PHE A 304 4.83 -1.95 -7.80
C PHE A 304 3.73 -3.00 -7.64
N GLY A 305 3.12 -3.46 -8.73
CA GLY A 305 2.14 -4.54 -8.64
C GLY A 305 1.70 -5.08 -10.01
N PRO A 306 0.59 -5.84 -10.07
CA PRO A 306 0.14 -6.54 -11.27
C PRO A 306 0.09 -5.67 -12.53
N GLY A 307 0.51 -6.23 -13.66
CA GLY A 307 0.55 -5.53 -14.96
C GLY A 307 1.79 -5.84 -15.82
N LEU A 308 3.02 -5.57 -15.38
CA LEU A 308 3.45 -4.82 -14.19
C LEU A 308 3.11 -3.33 -14.29
N THR A 309 2.47 -2.83 -13.24
CA THR A 309 2.14 -1.41 -13.09
C THR A 309 3.10 -0.78 -12.07
N ILE A 310 3.60 0.42 -12.40
CA ILE A 310 4.46 1.21 -11.54
C ILE A 310 3.77 2.56 -11.27
N GLU A 311 3.56 2.88 -10.00
CA GLU A 311 3.18 4.22 -9.54
C GLU A 311 4.44 4.94 -9.04
N THR A 312 4.61 6.19 -9.46
CA THR A 312 5.69 7.08 -9.06
C THR A 312 5.06 8.35 -8.49
N VAL A 313 5.25 8.60 -7.20
CA VAL A 313 4.70 9.76 -6.47
C VAL A 313 5.83 10.58 -5.89
#